data_AF-A0A7C3USB9-F1
#
_entry.id   AF-A0A7C3USB9-F1
#
_cell.length_a   1.000
_cell.length_b   1.000
_cell.length_c   1.000
_cell.angle_alpha   90.00
_cell.angle_beta   90.00
_cell.angle_gamma   90.00
#
_symmetry.space_group_name_H-M   'P 1'
#
loop_
_entity.id
_entity.type
_entity.pdbx_description
1 polymer ?
#
loop_
_entity_poly.entity_id
_entity_poly.type
_entity_poly.pdbx_seq_one_letter_code
_entity_poly.pdbx_strand_id
1 'polypeptide(L)' 'MRIAVYPGSFDPVTQGHLDIVERAAALFDQVIVAVLLDARKKS' A
#
# COMPACT_ATOMS: atom_id res chain seq x y z
N MET A 1 0.29 -18.47 -8.19
CA MET A 1 -0.40 -17.28 -7.69
C MET A 1 0.30 -16.81 -6.43
N ARG A 2 1.07 -15.72 -6.52
CA ARG A 2 1.82 -15.09 -5.42
C ARG A 2 1.12 -13.78 -5.09
N ILE A 3 0.78 -13.61 -3.82
CA ILE A 3 0.08 -12.42 -3.32
C ILE A 3 1.04 -11.66 -2.40
N ALA A 4 1.22 -10.36 -2.66
CA ALA A 4 1.95 -9.44 -1.79
C ALA A 4 0.99 -8.57 -0.99
N VAL A 5 1.39 -8.19 0.22
CA VAL A 5 0.66 -7.24 1.07
C VAL A 5 1.57 -6.07 1.37
N TYR A 6 1.10 -4.85 1.11
CA TYR A 6 1.80 -3.59 1.39
C TYR A 6 0.98 -2.76 2.40
N PRO A 7 1.22 -2.93 3.72
CA PRO A 7 0.50 -2.21 4.76
C PRO A 7 1.09 -0.82 5.01
N GLY A 8 0.24 0.16 5.32
CA GLY A 8 0.67 1.51 5.68
C GLY A 8 -0.49 2.45 6.05
N SER A 9 -0.19 3.56 6.71
CA SER A 9 -1.19 4.61 6.98
C SER A 9 -1.61 5.35 5.71
N PHE A 10 -0.68 5.52 4.75
CA PHE A 10 -0.92 6.17 3.46
C PHE A 10 -1.59 7.55 3.56
N ASP A 11 -1.20 8.34 4.57
CA ASP A 11 -1.83 9.61 4.91
C ASP A 11 -0.82 10.77 4.86
N PRO A 12 -0.59 11.40 3.69
CA PRO A 12 -1.19 11.08 2.38
C PRO A 12 -0.42 10.01 1.59
N VAL A 13 -1.04 9.50 0.53
CA VAL A 13 -0.33 8.73 -0.50
C VAL A 13 0.67 9.65 -1.21
N THR A 14 1.89 9.16 -1.45
CA THR A 14 2.97 9.89 -2.12
C THR A 14 3.38 9.16 -3.39
N GLN A 15 4.14 9.83 -4.27
CA GLN A 15 4.71 9.21 -5.48
C GLN A 15 5.63 8.03 -5.15
N GLY A 16 6.30 8.05 -3.99
CA GLY A 16 7.11 6.91 -3.54
C GLY A 16 6.27 5.67 -3.21
N HIS A 17 5.06 5.84 -2.66
CA HIS A 17 4.14 4.72 -2.45
C HIS A 17 3.68 4.11 -3.78
N LEU A 18 3.45 4.95 -4.80
CA LEU A 18 3.06 4.50 -6.12
C LEU A 18 4.17 3.73 -6.83
N ASP A 19 5.43 4.21 -6.77
CA ASP A 19 6.59 3.48 -7.32
C ASP A 19 6.74 2.08 -6.70
N ILE A 20 6.54 1.95 -5.38
CA ILE A 20 6.58 0.65 -4.70
C ILE A 20 5.46 -0.28 -5.20
N VAL A 21 4.23 0.25 -5.36
CA VAL A 21 3.09 -0.55 -5.86
C VAL A 21 3.32 -1.00 -7.30
N GLU A 22 3.84 -0.12 -8.15
CA GLU A 22 4.16 -0.43 -9.56
C GLU A 22 5.22 -1.52 -9.67
N ARG A 23 6.30 -1.41 -8.88
CA ARG A 23 7.35 -2.43 -8.81
C ARG A 23 6.82 -3.77 -8.27
N ALA A 24 5.95 -3.74 -7.27
CA ALA A 24 5.34 -4.96 -6.72
C ALA A 24 4.39 -5.62 -7.73
N ALA A 25 3.61 -4.84 -8.48
CA ALA A 25 2.69 -5.36 -9.50
C ALA A 25 3.43 -6.07 -10.65
N ALA A 26 4.69 -5.72 -10.91
CA ALA A 26 5.54 -6.43 -11.89
C ALA A 26 6.11 -7.76 -11.37
N LEU A 27 6.08 -8.01 -10.06
CA LEU A 27 6.71 -9.17 -9.41
C LEU A 27 5.70 -10.19 -8.85
N PHE A 28 4.48 -9.75 -8.55
CA PHE A 28 3.44 -10.54 -7.91
C PHE A 28 2.17 -10.56 -8.77
N ASP A 29 1.43 -11.66 -8.70
CA ASP A 29 0.15 -11.80 -9.42
C ASP A 29 -0.92 -10.87 -8.83
N GLN A 30 -0.81 -10.52 -7.54
CA GLN A 30 -1.71 -9.60 -6.85
C GLN A 30 -0.97 -8.84 -5.74
N VAL A 31 -1.26 -7.54 -5.62
CA VAL A 31 -0.76 -6.67 -4.55
C VAL A 31 -1.95 -6.10 -3.78
N ILE A 32 -1.99 -6.35 -2.46
CA ILE A 32 -3.02 -5.82 -1.56
C ILE A 32 -2.41 -4.67 -0.77
N VAL A 33 -2.89 -3.46 -1.00
CA VAL A 33 -2.50 -2.27 -0.23
C VAL A 33 -3.41 -2.15 0.99
N ALA A 34 -2.89 -2.48 2.18
CA ALA A 34 -3.67 -2.47 3.42
C ALA A 34 -3.54 -1.12 4.12
N VAL A 35 -4.57 -0.27 3.96
CA VAL A 35 -4.58 1.07 4.56
C VAL A 35 -5.02 1.00 6.01
N LEU A 36 -4.14 1.43 6.92
CA LEU A 36 -4.43 1.46 8.36
C LEU A 36 -5.27 2.70 8.68
N LEU A 37 -6.41 2.46 9.32
CA LEU A 37 -7.22 3.52 9.91
C LEU A 37 -6.66 3.86 11.29
N ASP A 38 -6.07 5.05 11.42
CA ASP A 38 -5.71 5.57 12.74
C ASP A 38 -6.97 6.06 13.46
N ALA A 39 -7.52 5.23 14.35
CA ALA A 39 -8.67 5.60 15.20
C ALA A 39 -8.38 6.81 16.14
N ARG A 40 -7.12 7.24 16.24
CA ARG A 40 -6.67 8.40 17.03
C ARG A 40 -6.52 9.67 16.20
N LYS A 41 -6.57 9.59 14.87
CA LYS A 41 -6.53 10.77 14.00
C LYS A 41 -7.94 11.38 13.94
N LYS A 42 -8.28 12.17 14.97
CA LYS A 42 -9.45 13.05 14.92
C LYS A 42 -9.20 14.08 13.81
N SER A 43 -10.07 14.07 12.79
CA SER A 43 -10.30 15.26 11.95
C SER A 43 -11.02 16.33 12.76
#